data_AF-A0A7R8W7G8-F1
#
_entry.id   AF-A0A7R8W7G8-F1
#
_cell.length_a   1.000
_cell.length_b   1.000
_cell.length_c   1.000
_cell.angle_alpha   90.00
_cell.angle_beta   90.00
_cell.angle_gamma   90.00
#
_symmetry.space_group_name_H-M   'P 1'
#
loop_
_entity.id
_entity.type
_entity.pdbx_description
1 polymer ?
#
loop_
_entity_poly.entity_id
_entity_poly.type
_entity_poly.pdbx_seq_one_letter_code
_entity_poly.pdbx_strand_id
1 'polypeptide(L)'
;MDQSFSGSCQRLDELTKFSVLCRLCDRLVSIRRPERRKEMLSRYINEYRQEIRRRNQACSVVDSDLEPETTYPLMRLLLPYFDSERPAYGIKENKLAKLYIQILGLNKDSADAKRLLHYK
;
A
#
# COMPACT_ATOMS: atom_id res chain seq x y z
N MET A 1 -6.49 -19.66 35.26
CA MET A 1 -5.01 -19.65 35.34
C MET A 1 -4.55 -20.48 34.16
N ASP A 2 -4.16 -19.97 33.00
CA ASP A 2 -3.79 -18.61 32.59
C ASP A 2 -4.26 -18.37 31.16
N GLN A 3 -5.00 -17.28 30.95
CA GLN A 3 -5.27 -16.71 29.64
C GLN A 3 -4.53 -15.39 29.55
N SER A 4 -3.30 -15.45 29.05
CA SER A 4 -2.55 -14.25 28.69
C SER A 4 -1.39 -14.70 27.84
N PHE A 5 -1.52 -14.60 26.51
CA PHE A 5 -0.45 -14.38 25.52
C PHE A 5 -1.05 -14.55 24.12
N SER A 6 -1.52 -13.45 23.49
CA SER A 6 -1.58 -13.32 22.01
C SER A 6 -2.23 -12.02 21.49
N GLY A 7 -2.79 -11.16 22.34
CA GLY A 7 -3.59 -10.01 21.87
C GLY A 7 -2.85 -8.84 21.21
N SER A 8 -1.52 -8.73 21.35
CA SER A 8 -0.74 -7.63 20.79
C SER A 8 -0.11 -7.94 19.42
N CYS A 9 0.13 -9.21 19.10
CA CYS A 9 0.82 -9.62 17.88
C CYS A 9 -0.06 -9.46 16.61
N GLN A 10 -1.38 -9.67 16.72
CA GLN A 10 -2.30 -9.63 15.57
C GLN A 10 -2.58 -8.22 15.02
N ARG A 11 -2.36 -7.15 15.79
CA ARG A 11 -2.60 -5.75 15.37
C ARG A 11 -1.41 -5.14 14.62
N LEU A 12 -0.24 -5.77 14.70
CA LEU A 12 1.05 -5.24 14.25
C LEU A 12 1.34 -5.57 12.77
N ASP A 13 0.83 -6.69 12.28
CA ASP A 13 1.00 -7.14 10.89
C ASP A 13 -0.06 -6.59 9.92
N GLU A 14 -0.98 -5.77 10.44
CA GLU A 14 -2.05 -5.18 9.63
C GLU A 14 -1.61 -3.92 8.90
N LEU A 15 -0.71 -3.14 9.49
CA LEU A 15 -0.33 -1.82 8.97
C LEU A 15 0.50 -1.88 7.68
N THR A 16 1.22 -2.99 7.49
CA THR A 16 2.03 -3.31 6.30
C THR A 16 1.22 -3.92 5.15
N LYS A 17 -0.04 -4.31 5.39
CA LYS A 17 -0.90 -4.87 4.33
C LYS A 17 -1.21 -3.79 3.30
N PHE A 18 -1.05 -4.12 2.02
CA PHE A 18 -1.39 -3.21 0.92
C PHE A 18 -2.85 -2.72 0.99
N SER A 19 -3.78 -3.56 1.45
CA SER A 19 -5.19 -3.20 1.63
C SER A 19 -5.41 -2.10 2.69
N VAL A 20 -4.52 -1.95 3.67
CA VAL A 20 -4.59 -0.84 4.63
C VAL A 20 -4.14 0.47 3.97
N LEU A 21 -3.08 0.41 3.16
CA LEU A 21 -2.63 1.56 2.36
C LEU A 21 -3.72 2.02 1.38
N CYS A 22 -4.35 1.11 0.63
CA CYS A 22 -5.45 1.47 -0.27
C CYS A 22 -6.60 2.17 0.47
N ARG A 23 -7.04 1.59 1.60
CA ARG A 23 -8.10 2.18 2.44
C ARG A 23 -7.70 3.52 3.05
N LEU A 24 -6.41 3.75 3.30
CA LEU A 24 -5.91 5.06 3.70
C LEU A 24 -6.05 6.05 2.55
N CYS A 25 -5.56 5.71 1.35
CA CYS A 25 -5.65 6.58 0.18
C CYS A 25 -7.11 6.95 -0.14
N ASP A 26 -8.04 5.99 -0.14
CA ASP A 26 -9.46 6.25 -0.34
C ASP A 26 -10.03 7.26 0.67
N ARG A 27 -9.67 7.08 1.95
CA ARG A 27 -10.07 8.01 3.02
C ARG A 27 -9.44 9.38 2.82
N LEU A 28 -8.16 9.48 2.50
CA LEU A 28 -7.47 10.75 2.28
C LEU A 28 -8.09 11.54 1.12
N VAL A 29 -8.45 10.87 0.02
CA VAL A 29 -9.13 11.50 -1.13
C VAL A 29 -10.48 12.07 -0.74
N SER A 30 -11.22 11.41 0.16
CA SER A 30 -12.52 11.90 0.64
C SER A 30 -12.42 13.12 1.58
N ILE A 31 -11.26 13.35 2.22
CA ILE A 31 -11.08 14.43 3.20
C ILE A 31 -10.89 15.78 2.47
N ARG A 32 -11.90 16.64 2.56
CA ARG A 32 -11.85 18.00 1.99
C ARG A 32 -10.89 18.94 2.71
N ARG A 33 -10.76 18.84 4.04
CA ARG A 33 -9.96 19.77 4.86
C ARG A 33 -8.48 19.36 4.86
N PRO A 34 -7.56 20.20 4.34
CA PRO A 34 -6.14 19.84 4.20
C PRO A 34 -5.47 19.50 5.54
N GLU A 35 -5.76 20.25 6.61
CA GLU A 35 -5.20 19.97 7.94
C GLU A 35 -5.59 18.60 8.47
N ARG A 36 -6.86 18.20 8.33
CA ARG A 36 -7.32 16.86 8.75
C ARG A 36 -6.69 15.75 7.92
N ARG A 37 -6.50 15.99 6.62
CA ARG A 37 -5.84 15.06 5.71
C ARG A 37 -4.37 14.88 6.11
N LYS A 38 -3.68 15.98 6.41
CA LYS A 38 -2.30 15.98 6.91
C LYS A 38 -2.21 15.24 8.25
N GLU A 39 -3.10 15.53 9.20
CA GLU A 39 -3.13 14.88 10.51
C GLU A 39 -3.29 13.36 10.38
N MET A 40 -4.25 12.90 9.56
CA MET A 40 -4.48 11.47 9.33
C MET A 40 -3.26 10.79 8.68
N LEU A 41 -2.67 11.41 7.67
CA LEU A 41 -1.47 10.89 7.02
C LEU A 41 -0.28 10.84 7.97
N SER A 42 -0.05 11.91 8.75
CA SER A 42 1.01 11.98 9.75
C SER A 42 0.86 10.90 10.82
N ARG A 43 -0.36 10.66 11.30
CA ARG A 43 -0.66 9.58 12.24
C ARG A 43 -0.27 8.22 11.67
N TYR A 44 -0.72 7.90 10.46
CA TYR A 44 -0.40 6.64 9.81
C TYR A 44 1.11 6.43 9.60
N ILE A 45 1.82 7.45 9.10
CA ILE A 45 3.27 7.37 8.89
C ILE A 45 4.01 7.18 10.21
N ASN A 46 3.56 7.85 11.28
CA ASN A 46 4.17 7.71 12.60
C ASN A 46 3.97 6.31 13.19
N GLU A 47 2.76 5.74 13.05
CA GLU A 47 2.47 4.36 13.45
C GLU A 47 3.35 3.38 12.65
N TYR A 48 3.50 3.59 11.34
CA TYR A 48 4.32 2.74 10.48
C TYR A 48 5.82 2.81 10.84
N ARG A 49 6.31 4.01 11.19
CA ARG A 49 7.68 4.19 11.70
C ARG A 49 7.91 3.50 13.02
N GLN A 50 6.95 3.57 13.95
CA GLN A 50 7.04 2.89 15.24
C GLN A 50 7.06 1.37 15.05
N GLU A 51 6.28 0.87 14.09
CA GLU A 51 6.25 -0.54 13.73
C GLU A 51 7.62 -1.07 13.29
N ILE A 52 8.21 -0.43 12.30
CA ILE A 52 9.52 -0.79 11.76
C ILE A 52 10.59 -0.76 12.85
N ARG A 53 10.58 0.27 13.71
CA ARG A 53 11.52 0.36 14.83
C ARG A 53 11.40 -0.83 15.78
N ARG A 54 10.17 -1.25 16.09
CA ARG A 54 9.93 -2.41 16.97
C ARG A 54 10.43 -3.71 16.32
N ARG A 55 10.21 -3.91 15.02
CA ARG A 55 10.69 -5.10 14.30
C ARG A 55 12.21 -5.16 14.24
N ASN A 56 12.84 -4.04 13.91
CA ASN A 56 14.30 -3.95 13.88
C ASN A 56 14.92 -4.21 15.27
N GLN A 57 14.28 -3.74 16.34
CA GLN A 57 14.71 -4.03 17.72
C GLN A 57 14.52 -5.50 18.11
N ALA A 58 13.40 -6.11 17.72
CA ALA A 58 13.12 -7.52 18.01
C ALA A 58 14.05 -8.49 17.26
N CYS A 59 14.61 -8.08 16.12
CA CYS A 59 15.48 -8.90 15.27
C CYS A 59 16.98 -8.72 15.57
N SER A 60 17.34 -7.91 16.58
CA SER A 60 18.71 -7.40 16.81
C SER A 60 19.76 -8.42 17.31
N VAL A 61 19.53 -9.74 17.23
CA VAL A 61 20.43 -10.72 17.90
C VAL A 61 20.86 -11.95 17.06
N VAL A 62 20.33 -12.20 15.85
CA VAL A 62 20.57 -13.52 15.21
C VAL A 62 21.29 -13.49 13.85
N ASP A 63 21.19 -12.42 13.05
CA ASP A 63 21.83 -12.41 11.71
C ASP A 63 22.50 -11.06 11.42
N SER A 64 23.84 -11.07 11.36
CA SER A 64 24.71 -9.91 11.15
C SER A 64 24.63 -9.30 9.74
N ASP A 65 23.94 -9.95 8.80
CA ASP A 65 23.99 -9.62 7.37
C ASP A 65 22.68 -9.02 6.82
N LEU A 66 21.65 -8.82 7.67
CA LEU A 66 20.37 -8.25 7.25
C LEU A 66 20.32 -6.74 7.52
N GLU A 67 20.17 -5.97 6.45
CA GLU A 67 19.88 -4.54 6.53
C GLU A 67 18.55 -4.29 7.27
N PRO A 68 18.48 -3.28 8.16
CA PRO A 68 17.27 -2.97 8.90
C PRO A 68 16.12 -2.59 7.96
N GLU A 69 14.89 -2.99 8.32
CA GLU A 69 13.70 -2.58 7.56
C GLU A 69 13.59 -1.04 7.59
N THR A 70 13.23 -0.44 6.45
CA THR A 70 13.11 1.00 6.30
C THR A 70 11.70 1.40 5.87
N THR A 71 11.35 2.69 6.02
CA THR A 71 10.05 3.19 5.57
C THR A 71 9.92 3.32 4.04
N TYR A 72 10.97 2.97 3.31
CA TYR A 72 11.05 3.17 1.87
C TYR A 72 9.95 2.47 1.05
N PRO A 73 9.55 1.21 1.35
CA PRO A 73 8.46 0.53 0.63
C PRO A 73 7.12 1.26 0.73
N LEU A 74 6.85 1.94 1.86
CA LEU A 74 5.66 2.77 2.00
C LEU A 74 5.80 4.09 1.23
N MET A 75 6.95 4.77 1.39
CA MET A 75 7.16 6.11 0.81
C MET A 75 7.08 6.09 -0.72
N ARG A 76 7.66 5.07 -1.37
CA ARG A 76 7.60 4.95 -2.84
C ARG A 76 6.17 4.79 -3.38
N LEU A 77 5.27 4.19 -2.61
CA LEU A 77 3.86 4.03 -2.99
C LEU A 77 3.04 5.29 -2.71
N LEU A 78 3.36 6.04 -1.64
CA LEU A 78 2.72 7.33 -1.34
C LEU A 78 3.16 8.44 -2.29
N LEU A 79 4.41 8.39 -2.74
CA LEU A 79 5.07 9.41 -3.54
C LEU A 79 5.65 8.79 -4.83
N PRO A 80 4.80 8.22 -5.71
CA PRO A 80 5.25 7.47 -6.88
C PRO A 80 6.06 8.33 -7.87
N TYR A 81 5.85 9.64 -7.89
CA TYR A 81 6.62 10.57 -8.72
C TYR A 81 8.11 10.64 -8.35
N PHE A 82 8.46 10.28 -7.11
CA PHE A 82 9.83 10.30 -6.60
C PHE A 82 10.48 8.90 -6.61
N ASP A 83 9.83 7.87 -7.17
CA ASP A 83 10.42 6.54 -7.31
C ASP A 83 11.36 6.51 -8.53
N SER A 84 12.67 6.66 -8.28
CA SER A 84 13.72 6.66 -9.32
C SER A 84 14.40 5.31 -9.51
N GLU A 85 14.22 4.36 -8.59
CA GLU A 85 14.86 3.04 -8.66
C GLU A 85 14.15 2.11 -9.65
N ARG A 86 12.83 2.26 -9.81
CA ARG A 86 12.08 1.46 -10.78
C ARG A 86 12.15 2.10 -12.17
N PRO A 87 12.45 1.32 -13.22
CA PRO A 87 12.30 1.80 -14.59
C PRO A 87 10.81 2.04 -14.89
N ALA A 88 10.55 2.81 -15.95
CA ALA A 88 9.19 3.06 -16.42
C ALA A 88 8.43 1.74 -16.63
N TYR A 89 7.21 1.65 -16.08
CA TYR A 89 6.41 0.43 -16.19
C TYR A 89 6.06 0.06 -17.63
N GLY A 90 6.02 1.03 -18.54
CA GLY A 90 5.64 0.80 -19.95
C GLY A 90 4.19 0.30 -20.12
N ILE A 91 3.33 0.57 -19.12
CA ILE A 91 1.92 0.17 -19.13
C ILE A 91 1.09 1.41 -19.47
N LYS A 92 0.33 1.34 -20.57
CA LYS A 92 -0.69 2.32 -20.94
C LYS A 92 -2.08 1.79 -20.57
N GLU A 93 -3.03 2.69 -20.39
CA GLU A 93 -4.43 2.41 -20.02
C GLU A 93 -5.07 1.39 -20.98
N ASN A 94 -4.82 1.51 -22.29
CA ASN A 94 -5.34 0.58 -23.29
C ASN A 94 -4.84 -0.87 -23.09
N LYS A 95 -3.57 -1.03 -22.68
CA LYS A 95 -2.99 -2.36 -22.40
C LYS A 95 -3.62 -2.95 -21.14
N LEU A 96 -3.83 -2.11 -20.12
CA LEU A 96 -4.49 -2.51 -18.88
C LEU A 96 -5.95 -2.92 -19.12
N ALA A 97 -6.69 -2.17 -19.94
CA ALA A 97 -8.06 -2.49 -20.33
C ALA A 97 -8.18 -3.86 -21.01
N LYS A 98 -7.32 -4.13 -21.99
CA LYS A 98 -7.27 -5.44 -22.69
C LYS A 98 -6.95 -6.58 -21.72
N LEU A 99 -6.03 -6.36 -20.79
CA LEU A 99 -5.68 -7.35 -19.76
C LEU A 99 -6.88 -7.65 -18.84
N TYR A 100 -7.60 -6.62 -18.38
CA TYR A 100 -8.81 -6.82 -17.56
C TYR A 100 -9.91 -7.56 -18.30
N ILE A 101 -10.19 -7.23 -19.56
CA ILE A 101 -11.18 -7.94 -20.39
C ILE A 101 -10.83 -9.42 -20.50
N GLN A 102 -9.54 -9.74 -20.69
CA GLN A 102 -9.07 -11.11 -20.80
C GLN A 102 -9.17 -11.87 -19.46
N ILE A 103 -8.70 -11.29 -18.36
CA ILE A 103 -8.70 -11.94 -17.04
C ILE A 103 -10.14 -12.16 -16.52
N LEU A 104 -11.02 -11.20 -16.75
CA LEU A 104 -12.42 -11.26 -16.30
C LEU A 104 -13.33 -12.00 -17.30
N GLY A 105 -12.83 -12.38 -18.48
CA GLY A 105 -13.62 -13.07 -19.50
C GLY A 105 -14.77 -12.23 -20.08
N LEU A 106 -14.61 -10.90 -20.13
CA LEU A 106 -15.66 -10.02 -20.63
C LEU A 106 -15.85 -10.18 -22.14
N ASN A 107 -17.10 -10.20 -22.60
CA ASN A 107 -17.38 -10.08 -24.02
C ASN A 107 -16.88 -8.71 -24.50
N LYS A 108 -16.10 -8.67 -25.58
CA LYS A 108 -15.53 -7.45 -26.17
C LYS A 108 -16.61 -6.43 -26.56
N ASP A 109 -17.82 -6.90 -26.88
CA ASP A 109 -18.94 -6.04 -27.25
C ASP A 109 -19.79 -5.56 -26.07
N SER A 110 -19.51 -6.07 -24.86
CA SER A 110 -20.20 -5.67 -23.64
C SER A 110 -19.96 -4.19 -23.31
N ALA A 111 -20.91 -3.60 -22.59
CA ALA A 111 -20.81 -2.22 -22.14
C ALA A 111 -19.54 -1.98 -21.30
N ASP A 112 -19.19 -2.90 -20.41
CA ASP A 112 -18.01 -2.77 -19.55
C ASP A 112 -16.69 -2.89 -20.32
N ALA A 113 -16.60 -3.81 -21.29
CA ALA A 113 -15.42 -3.89 -22.16
C ALA A 113 -15.23 -2.62 -22.99
N LYS A 114 -16.32 -2.05 -23.54
CA LYS A 114 -16.26 -0.78 -24.29
C LYS A 114 -15.85 0.39 -23.39
N ARG A 115 -16.35 0.46 -22.15
CA ARG A 115 -15.95 1.47 -21.16
C ARG A 115 -14.46 1.40 -20.83
N LEU A 116 -13.91 0.20 -20.66
CA LEU A 116 -12.47 0.02 -20.40
C LEU A 116 -11.63 0.42 -21.62
N LEU A 117 -12.03 0.03 -22.83
CA LEU A 117 -11.25 0.30 -24.06
C LEU A 117 -11.28 1.76 -24.50
N HIS A 118 -12.37 2.48 -24.22
CA HIS A 118 -12.61 3.85 -24.67
C HIS A 118 -12.67 4.85 -23.51
N TYR A 119 -12.00 4.54 -22.40
CA TYR A 119 -11.81 5.48 -21.30
C TYR A 119 -11.16 6.78 -21.81
N LYS A 120 -11.72 7.92 -21.41
CA LYS A 120 -11.22 9.26 -21.70
C LYS A 120 -10.91 9.98 -20.40
#